data_AF-A0A854CL17-F1
#
_entry.id   AF-A0A854CL17-F1
#
_cell.length_a   1.000
_cell.length_b   1.000
_cell.length_c   1.000
_cell.angle_alpha   90.00
_cell.angle_beta   90.00
_cell.angle_gamma   90.00
#
_symmetry.space_group_name_H-M   'P 1'
#
loop_
_entity.id
_entity.type
_entity.pdbx_description
1 polymer ?
#
loop_
_entity_poly.entity_id
_entity_poly.type
_entity_poly.pdbx_seq_one_letter_code
_entity_poly.pdbx_strand_id
1 'polypeptide(L)' 'MKKRFSEEQIIGFLREAEAGMPIKDLCRRHGFSEASYYLWRSQ' A
#
# COMPACT_ATOMS: atom_id res chain seq x y z
N MET A 1 8.59 14.26 -10.76
CA MET A 1 7.72 14.03 -9.56
C MET A 1 8.43 13.03 -8.66
N LYS A 2 8.68 13.35 -7.38
CA LYS A 2 9.15 12.33 -6.42
C LYS A 2 7.97 11.43 -6.06
N LYS A 3 8.09 10.12 -6.32
CA LYS A 3 7.16 9.14 -5.76
C LYS A 3 7.31 9.18 -4.23
N ARG A 4 6.19 9.28 -3.51
CA ARG A 4 6.17 9.36 -2.04
C ARG A 4 6.60 8.04 -1.38
N PHE A 5 6.43 6.93 -2.08
CA PHE A 5 6.82 5.59 -1.67
C PHE A 5 7.70 4.97 -2.77
N SER A 6 8.72 4.23 -2.35
CA SER A 6 9.53 3.38 -3.23
C SER A 6 8.77 2.12 -3.65
N GLU A 7 9.23 1.47 -4.71
CA GLU A 7 8.64 0.21 -5.18
C GLU A 7 8.74 -0.90 -4.12
N GLU A 8 9.86 -0.97 -3.40
CA GLU A 8 10.07 -1.92 -2.30
C GLU A 8 9.06 -1.71 -1.16
N GLN A 9 8.75 -0.44 -0.82
CA GLN A 9 7.72 -0.12 0.18
C GLN A 9 6.33 -0.55 -0.30
N ILE A 10 6.01 -0.29 -1.58
CA ILE A 10 4.72 -0.68 -2.16
C ILE A 10 4.57 -2.21 -2.15
N ILE A 11 5.61 -2.96 -2.53
CA ILE A 11 5.62 -4.42 -2.46
C ILE A 11 5.42 -4.89 -1.01
N GLY A 12 6.06 -4.25 -0.03
CA GLY A 12 5.84 -4.52 1.39
C GLY A 12 4.37 -4.36 1.79
N PHE A 13 3.74 -3.25 1.41
CA PHE A 13 2.33 -2.99 1.71
C PHE A 13 1.39 -4.02 1.09
N LEU A 14 1.64 -4.40 -0.17
CA LEU A 14 0.86 -5.43 -0.85
C LEU A 14 0.96 -6.79 -0.12
N ARG A 15 2.17 -7.17 0.32
CA ARG A 15 2.38 -8.42 1.05
C ARG A 15 1.74 -8.42 2.44
N GLU A 16 1.74 -7.29 3.15
CA GLU A 16 1.05 -7.17 4.45
C GLU A 16 -0.47 -7.36 4.28
N ALA A 17 -1.05 -6.80 3.23
CA ALA A 17 -2.44 -7.03 2.88
C ALA A 17 -2.73 -8.50 2.50
N GLU A 18 -1.86 -9.14 1.72
CA GLU A 18 -1.96 -10.56 1.37
C GLU A 18 -1.83 -11.47 2.61
N ALA A 19 -1.06 -11.07 3.61
CA ALA A 19 -0.94 -11.76 4.89
C ALA A 19 -2.20 -11.61 5.78
N GLY A 20 -3.24 -10.95 5.29
CA GLY A 20 -4.53 -10.80 5.97
C GLY A 20 -4.70 -9.49 6.74
N MET A 21 -3.79 -8.52 6.59
CA MET A 21 -3.99 -7.20 7.19
C MET A 21 -5.17 -6.47 6.54
N PRO A 22 -6.11 -5.93 7.32
CA PRO A 22 -7.17 -5.08 6.78
C PRO A 22 -6.58 -3.84 6.09
N ILE A 23 -6.97 -3.61 4.82
CA ILE A 23 -6.47 -2.49 4.00
C ILE A 23 -6.66 -1.13 4.70
N LYS A 24 -7.78 -0.95 5.42
CA LYS A 24 -8.06 0.27 6.18
C LYS A 24 -7.02 0.55 7.27
N ASP A 25 -6.59 -0.49 7.98
CA ASP A 25 -5.59 -0.36 9.03
C ASP A 25 -4.19 -0.16 8.43
N LEU A 26 -3.89 -0.86 7.33
CA LEU A 26 -2.67 -0.66 6.55
C LEU A 26 -2.55 0.79 6.06
N CYS A 27 -3.61 1.33 5.46
CA CYS A 27 -3.69 2.71 4.98
C CYS A 27 -3.45 3.72 6.12
N ARG A 28 -4.09 3.51 7.28
CA ARG A 28 -3.89 4.36 8.47
C ARG A 28 -2.47 4.28 9.02
N ARG A 29 -1.88 3.08 9.07
CA ARG A 29 -0.53 2.85 9.62
C ARG A 29 0.55 3.48 8.77
N HIS A 30 0.46 3.34 7.45
CA HIS A 30 1.51 3.78 6.52
C HIS A 30 1.21 5.15 5.87
N GLY A 31 0.03 5.72 6.10
CA GLY A 31 -0.31 7.08 5.68
C GLY A 31 -0.58 7.21 4.18
N PHE A 32 -1.24 6.22 3.58
CA PHE A 32 -1.74 6.26 2.20
C PHE A 32 -3.23 5.97 2.15
N SER A 33 -3.87 6.27 1.01
CA SER A 33 -5.30 6.02 0.80
C SER A 33 -5.56 4.64 0.22
N GLU A 34 -6.74 4.07 0.49
CA GLU A 34 -7.17 2.79 -0.11
C GLU A 34 -7.12 2.86 -1.65
N ALA A 35 -7.42 4.03 -2.24
CA ALA A 35 -7.28 4.27 -3.67
C ALA A 35 -5.83 4.07 -4.17
N SER A 36 -4.83 4.48 -3.39
CA SER A 36 -3.41 4.28 -3.73
C SER A 36 -3.05 2.79 -3.71
N TYR A 37 -3.56 2.06 -2.71
CA TYR A 37 -3.39 0.61 -2.63
C TYR A 37 -3.96 -0.12 -3.84
N TYR A 38 -5.21 0.16 -4.22
CA TYR A 38 -5.83 -0.47 -5.39
C TYR A 38 -5.15 -0.07 -6.70
N LEU A 39 -4.61 1.15 -6.80
CA LEU A 39 -3.80 1.57 -7.95
C LEU A 39 -2.53 0.71 -8.07
N TRP A 40 -1.84 0.43 -6.96
CA TRP A 40 -0.65 -0.44 -6.97
C TRP A 40 -1.00 -1.89 -7.27
N ARG A 41 -2.17 -2.37 -6.84
CA ARG A 41 -2.66 -3.71 -7.16
C ARG A 41 -3.10 -3.85 -8.63
N SER A 42 -3.31 -2.73 -9.32
CA SER A 42 -3.72 -2.68 -10.72
C SER A 42 -2.56 -2.33 -11.67
N GLN A 43 -1.36 -2.04 -11.15
CA GLN A 43 -0.13 -1.96 -11.93
C GLN A 43 0.46 -3.34 -12.12
#